data_AF-A0A0N7FV16-F1
#
_entry.id   AF-A0A0N7FV16-F1
#
_cell.length_a   1.000
_cell.length_b   1.000
_cell.length_c   1.000
_cell.angle_alpha   90.00
_cell.angle_beta   90.00
_cell.angle_gamma   90.00
#
_symmetry.space_group_name_H-M   'P 1'
#
loop_
_entity.id
_entity.type
_entity.pdbx_description
1 polymer ?
#
loop_
_entity_poly.entity_id
_entity_poly.type
_entity_poly.pdbx_seq_one_letter_code
_entity_poly.pdbx_strand_id
1 'polypeptide(L)'
;MPPAQEMRDYQMLIPDAAERIMRMAESQTVDRSRRQDRLVNAEIDNAKSDRSMATFFLLAFFVAAVVFFSVGNNVAGGFLLSIPVLGVVRTMWPSGRND
;
A
#
# COMPACT_ATOMS: atom_id res chain seq x y z
N MET A 1 -4.12 2.51 29.88
CA MET A 1 -5.31 2.78 30.70
C MET A 1 -4.83 3.00 32.13
N PRO A 2 -5.37 3.98 32.87
CA PRO A 2 -4.96 4.22 34.25
C PRO A 2 -5.29 3.03 35.16
N PRO A 3 -4.51 2.77 36.22
CA PRO A 3 -4.76 1.70 37.18
C PRO A 3 -6.07 1.90 37.95
N ALA A 4 -6.66 0.79 38.41
CA ALA A 4 -8.00 0.77 39.00
C ALA A 4 -8.17 1.65 40.25
N GLN A 5 -7.09 1.91 41.00
CA GLN A 5 -7.11 2.82 42.15
C GLN A 5 -7.29 4.28 41.70
N GLU A 6 -6.52 4.75 40.72
CA GLU A 6 -6.67 6.11 40.17
C GLU A 6 -8.05 6.33 39.54
N MET A 7 -8.62 5.33 38.87
CA MET A 7 -9.98 5.43 38.31
C MET A 7 -11.05 5.68 39.37
N ARG A 8 -10.90 5.13 40.58
CA ARG A 8 -11.82 5.38 41.70
C ARG A 8 -11.69 6.80 42.22
N ASP A 9 -10.47 7.32 42.31
CA ASP A 9 -10.20 8.70 42.73
C ASP A 9 -10.81 9.70 41.74
N TYR A 10 -10.73 9.42 40.43
CA TYR A 10 -11.40 10.21 39.40
C TYR A 10 -12.93 10.19 39.52
N GLN A 11 -13.52 9.03 39.83
CA GLN A 11 -14.97 8.90 40.03
C GLN A 11 -15.46 9.71 41.25
N MET A 12 -14.63 9.83 42.30
CA MET A 12 -14.95 10.61 43.50
C MET A 12 -14.85 12.13 43.26
N LEU A 13 -13.94 12.56 42.39
CA LEU A 13 -13.75 13.97 42.05
C LEU A 13 -14.74 14.47 40.99
N ILE A 14 -15.05 13.63 40.01
CA ILE A 14 -15.93 13.97 38.89
C ILE A 14 -16.87 12.79 38.67
N PRO A 15 -18.20 12.97 38.85
CA PRO A 15 -19.15 11.90 38.60
C PRO A 15 -19.04 11.44 37.14
N ASP A 16 -19.09 10.13 36.93
CA ASP A 16 -19.03 9.48 35.61
C ASP A 16 -17.67 9.55 34.90
N ALA A 17 -16.59 9.94 35.60
CA ALA A 17 -15.26 10.06 35.02
C ALA A 17 -14.68 8.73 34.52
N ALA A 18 -14.86 7.63 35.27
CA ALA A 18 -14.30 6.34 34.87
C ALA A 18 -14.95 5.82 33.58
N GLU A 19 -16.27 5.94 33.44
CA GLU A 19 -17.02 5.57 32.24
C GLU A 19 -16.59 6.40 31.03
N ARG A 20 -16.40 7.72 31.20
CA ARG A 20 -15.90 8.60 30.14
C ARG A 20 -14.49 8.23 29.69
N ILE A 21 -13.60 7.86 30.62
CA ILE A 21 -12.23 7.43 30.31
C ILE A 21 -12.25 6.09 29.55
N MET A 22 -13.10 5.14 29.98
CA MET A 22 -13.27 3.86 29.31
C MET A 22 -13.78 4.04 27.87
N ARG A 23 -14.86 4.82 27.69
CA ARG A 23 -15.38 5.15 26.35
C ARG A 23 -14.36 5.88 25.47
N MET A 24 -13.55 6.75 26.06
CA MET A 24 -12.47 7.42 25.33
C MET A 24 -11.38 6.44 24.89
N ALA A 25 -11.01 5.48 25.73
CA ALA A 25 -10.04 4.44 25.39
C ALA A 25 -10.56 3.48 24.31
N GLU A 26 -11.84 3.09 24.40
CA GLU A 26 -12.51 2.26 23.39
C GLU A 26 -12.62 2.97 22.05
N SER A 27 -13.09 4.23 22.04
CA SER A 27 -13.20 5.02 20.81
C SER A 27 -11.84 5.23 20.14
N GLN A 28 -10.77 5.50 20.91
CA GLN A 28 -9.42 5.58 20.36
C GLN A 28 -8.96 4.27 19.73
N THR A 29 -9.28 3.13 20.33
CA THR A 29 -8.91 1.81 19.81
C THR A 29 -9.64 1.52 18.50
N VAL A 30 -10.96 1.75 18.47
CA VAL A 30 -11.79 1.59 17.27
C VAL A 30 -11.34 2.53 16.16
N ASP A 31 -11.05 3.79 16.46
CA ASP A 31 -10.59 4.75 15.47
C ASP A 31 -9.20 4.41 14.91
N ARG A 32 -8.30 3.90 15.74
CA ARG A 32 -7.00 3.39 15.27
C ARG A 32 -7.17 2.19 14.34
N SER A 33 -8.01 1.22 14.73
CA SER A 33 -8.32 0.05 13.88
C SER A 33 -8.87 0.50 12.53
N ARG A 34 -9.89 1.38 12.53
CA ARG A 34 -10.49 1.90 11.29
C ARG A 34 -9.49 2.65 10.41
N ARG A 35 -8.56 3.41 11.00
CA ARG A 35 -7.49 4.08 10.24
C ARG A 35 -6.55 3.07 9.60
N GLN A 36 -6.16 2.03 10.34
CA GLN A 36 -5.31 0.96 9.83
C GLN A 36 -6.00 0.19 8.70
N ASP A 37 -7.28 -0.14 8.84
CA ASP A 37 -8.05 -0.80 7.79
C ASP A 37 -8.12 0.05 6.51
N ARG A 38 -8.32 1.38 6.65
CA ARG A 38 -8.30 2.29 5.50
C ARG A 38 -6.93 2.36 4.81
N LEU A 39 -5.84 2.35 5.58
CA LEU A 39 -4.49 2.33 5.02
C LEU A 39 -4.23 1.02 4.27
N VAL A 40 -4.59 -0.12 4.85
CA VAL A 40 -4.44 -1.43 4.22
C VAL A 40 -5.27 -1.51 2.94
N ASN A 41 -6.52 -1.04 2.95
CA ASN A 41 -7.36 -1.00 1.75
C ASN A 41 -6.76 -0.10 0.67
N ALA A 42 -6.25 1.08 1.03
CA ALA A 42 -5.57 1.97 0.09
C ALA A 42 -4.30 1.34 -0.51
N GLU A 43 -3.52 0.62 0.30
CA GLU A 43 -2.35 -0.15 -0.16
C GLU A 43 -2.76 -1.25 -1.17
N ILE A 44 -3.83 -1.98 -0.88
CA ILE A 44 -4.38 -3.03 -1.76
C ILE A 44 -4.86 -2.41 -3.08
N ASP A 45 -5.61 -1.31 -3.02
CA ASP A 45 -6.14 -0.64 -4.21
C ASP A 45 -5.02 -0.06 -5.08
N ASN A 46 -4.01 0.56 -4.46
CA ASN A 46 -2.81 1.03 -5.16
C ASN A 46 -2.06 -0.13 -5.82
N ALA A 47 -1.79 -1.21 -5.07
CA ALA A 47 -1.10 -2.39 -5.59
C ALA A 47 -1.87 -3.06 -6.76
N LYS A 48 -3.21 -3.05 -6.69
CA LYS A 48 -4.07 -3.61 -7.75
C LYS A 48 -4.08 -2.72 -9.00
N SER A 49 -4.17 -1.40 -8.82
CA SER A 49 -4.13 -0.42 -9.90
C SER A 49 -2.79 -0.48 -10.64
N ASP A 50 -1.68 -0.43 -9.91
CA ASP A 50 -0.34 -0.43 -10.48
C ASP A 50 -0.03 -1.72 -11.24
N ARG A 51 -0.46 -2.87 -10.68
CA ARG A 51 -0.26 -4.17 -11.33
C ARG A 51 -1.09 -4.31 -12.61
N SER A 52 -2.32 -3.79 -12.63
CA SER A 52 -3.17 -3.84 -13.83
C SER A 52 -2.59 -2.97 -14.96
N MET A 53 -2.12 -1.77 -14.64
CA MET A 53 -1.52 -0.86 -15.61
C MET A 53 -0.18 -1.40 -16.13
N ALA A 54 0.66 -1.94 -15.25
CA ALA A 54 1.92 -2.58 -15.65
C ALA A 54 1.68 -3.76 -16.60
N THR A 55 0.66 -4.59 -16.32
CA THR A 55 0.29 -5.72 -17.19
C THR A 55 -0.17 -5.24 -18.57
N PHE A 56 -0.97 -4.18 -18.64
CA PHE A 56 -1.42 -3.60 -19.91
C PHE A 56 -0.25 -3.08 -20.75
N PHE A 57 0.66 -2.30 -20.16
CA PHE A 57 1.83 -1.80 -20.88
C PHE A 57 2.76 -2.93 -21.33
N LEU A 58 3.00 -3.93 -20.49
CA LEU A 58 3.81 -5.09 -20.85
C LEU A 58 3.22 -5.81 -22.08
N LEU A 59 1.91 -6.04 -22.09
CA LEU A 59 1.21 -6.66 -23.20
C LEU A 59 1.33 -5.80 -24.48
N ALA A 60 1.11 -4.50 -24.37
CA ALA A 60 1.19 -3.57 -25.51
C ALA A 60 2.61 -3.54 -26.12
N PHE A 61 3.65 -3.46 -25.29
CA PHE A 61 5.04 -3.51 -25.75
C PHE A 61 5.40 -4.87 -26.36
N PHE A 62 4.89 -5.97 -25.79
CA PHE A 62 5.10 -7.30 -26.34
C PHE A 62 4.49 -7.44 -27.74
N VAL A 63 3.24 -7.03 -27.93
CA VAL A 63 2.57 -7.06 -29.23
C VAL A 63 3.29 -6.17 -30.24
N ALA A 64 3.67 -4.95 -29.85
CA ALA A 64 4.43 -4.04 -30.70
C ALA A 64 5.78 -4.64 -31.12
N ALA A 65 6.50 -5.28 -30.21
CA ALA A 65 7.76 -5.95 -30.53
C ALA A 65 7.58 -7.07 -31.56
N VAL A 66 6.54 -7.91 -31.41
CA VAL A 66 6.21 -8.97 -32.39
C VAL A 66 5.97 -8.38 -33.78
N VAL A 67 5.22 -7.28 -33.87
CA VAL A 67 4.96 -6.59 -35.15
C VAL A 67 6.26 -6.07 -35.78
N PHE A 68 7.13 -5.42 -34.99
CA PHE A 68 8.41 -4.92 -35.50
C PHE A 68 9.36 -6.03 -35.96
N PHE A 69 9.35 -7.18 -35.28
CA PHE A 69 10.06 -8.38 -35.73
C PHE A 69 9.50 -8.92 -37.05
N SER A 70 8.18 -8.92 -37.24
CA SER A 70 7.55 -9.35 -38.50
C SER A 70 7.85 -8.42 -39.68
N VAL A 71 8.10 -7.13 -39.44
CA VAL A 71 8.49 -6.14 -40.47
C VAL A 71 10.00 -6.22 -40.80
N GLY A 72 10.76 -7.08 -40.13
CA GLY A 72 12.20 -7.31 -40.37
C GLY A 72 13.12 -6.28 -39.71
N ASN A 73 12.58 -5.39 -38.86
CA ASN A 73 13.38 -4.42 -38.11
C ASN A 73 13.73 -4.98 -36.73
N ASN A 74 14.68 -5.93 -36.72
CA ASN A 74 15.13 -6.62 -35.50
C ASN A 74 15.75 -5.68 -34.46
N VAL A 75 16.33 -4.55 -34.89
CA VAL A 75 16.93 -3.56 -34.00
C VAL A 75 15.86 -2.82 -33.21
N ALA A 76 14.79 -2.36 -33.88
CA ALA A 76 13.69 -1.67 -33.22
C ALA A 76 12.91 -2.60 -32.27
N GLY A 77 12.66 -3.86 -32.68
CA GLY A 77 12.01 -4.86 -31.83
C GLY A 77 12.80 -5.17 -30.56
N GLY A 78 14.12 -5.33 -30.67
CA GLY A 78 15.01 -5.57 -29.52
C GLY A 78 15.07 -4.37 -28.56
N PHE A 79 15.15 -3.15 -29.09
CA PHE A 79 15.16 -1.93 -28.26
C PHE A 79 13.84 -1.75 -27.51
N LEU A 80 12.70 -2.04 -28.15
CA LEU A 80 11.38 -1.90 -27.57
C LEU A 80 11.12 -2.91 -26.44
N LEU A 81 11.70 -4.12 -26.52
CA LEU A 81 11.65 -5.11 -25.43
C LEU A 81 12.57 -4.78 -24.25
N SER A 82 13.63 -4.00 -24.47
CA SER A 82 14.56 -3.64 -23.39
C SER A 82 13.90 -2.79 -22.29
N ILE A 83 12.95 -1.93 -22.65
CA ILE A 83 12.23 -1.02 -21.74
C ILE A 83 11.45 -1.79 -20.66
N PRO A 84 10.52 -2.72 -21.00
CA PRO A 84 9.79 -3.49 -20.00
C PRO A 84 10.71 -4.42 -19.20
N VAL A 85 11.76 -5.00 -19.82
CA VAL A 85 12.73 -5.85 -19.12
C VAL A 85 13.48 -5.08 -18.04
N LEU A 86 13.96 -3.87 -18.35
CA LEU A 86 14.60 -2.99 -17.37
C LEU A 86 13.64 -2.58 -16.24
N GLY A 87 12.36 -2.37 -16.56
CA GLY A 87 11.32 -2.11 -15.57
C GLY A 87 11.18 -3.27 -14.58
N VAL A 88 11.08 -4.52 -15.07
CA VAL A 88 10.98 -5.71 -14.23
C VAL A 88 12.26 -5.91 -13.41
N VAL A 89 13.43 -5.76 -14.03
CA VAL A 89 14.72 -5.84 -13.33
C VAL A 89 14.79 -4.79 -12.22
N ARG A 90 14.31 -3.57 -12.43
CA ARG A 90 14.25 -2.55 -11.36
C ARG A 90 13.34 -2.94 -10.20
N THR A 91 12.21 -3.60 -10.49
CA THR A 91 11.31 -4.07 -9.42
C THR A 91 11.86 -5.26 -8.64
N MET A 92 12.65 -6.11 -9.29
CA MET A 92 13.27 -7.29 -8.68
C MET A 92 14.60 -6.98 -8.01
N TRP A 93 15.35 -6.02 -8.54
CA TRP A 93 16.57 -5.52 -7.93
C TRP A 93 16.15 -4.73 -6.70
N PRO A 94 16.39 -5.24 -5.49
CA PRO A 94 16.04 -4.51 -4.29
C PRO A 94 16.91 -3.25 -4.32
N SER A 95 16.30 -2.11 -4.65
CA SER A 95 16.91 -0.82 -4.37
C SER A 95 17.22 -0.87 -2.88
N GLY A 96 18.52 -0.86 -2.57
CA GLY A 96 19.02 -1.03 -1.23
C GLY A 96 18.25 -0.14 -0.27
N ARG A 97 17.83 -0.75 0.83
CA ARG A 97 17.75 -0.16 2.17
C ARG A 97 18.65 1.09 2.26
N ASN A 98 18.06 2.25 2.04
CA ASN A 98 18.61 3.55 2.40
C ASN A 98 17.43 4.32 3.02
N ASP A 99 17.45 4.29 4.35
CA ASP A 99 16.72 5.12 5.33
C ASP A 99 15.19 5.01 5.40
#